data_AF-A0A388LKK5-F1
#
_entry.id   AF-A0A388LKK5-F1
#
_cell.length_a   1.000
_cell.length_b   1.000
_cell.length_c   1.000
_cell.angle_alpha   90.00
_cell.angle_beta   90.00
_cell.angle_gamma   90.00
#
_symmetry.space_group_name_H-M   'P 1'
#
loop_
_entity.id
_entity.type
_entity.pdbx_description
1 polymer ?
#
loop_
_entity_poly.entity_id
_entity_poly.type
_entity_poly.pdbx_seq_one_letter_code
_entity_poly.pdbx_strand_id
1 'polypeptide(L)'
;MNVTQPNCFELFGYDVLVDEDLRPWLLEANSSPSLSLATPLDEKIKKNLIRDTIQLVDPVHFDRAALADVLIGRTTHAVRSSRSSAPFFARMTDNRDSLYMDLYRILQGQRPRVYGEMPKNLGQYHRLAPSKNYYKLIRLRNPGSVKQNSKQSASMR
;
A
#
# COMPACT_ATOMS: atom_id res chain seq x y z
N MET A 1 0.41 -16.55 -1.13
CA MET A 1 -0.43 -15.65 -0.32
C MET A 1 -0.30 -14.24 -0.89
N ASN A 2 -1.23 -13.81 -1.74
CA ASN A 2 -1.29 -12.44 -2.24
C ASN A 2 -2.59 -11.81 -1.74
N VAL A 3 -2.57 -11.38 -0.48
CA VAL A 3 -3.50 -10.36 0.01
C VAL A 3 -2.63 -9.12 0.23
N THR A 4 -2.30 -8.42 -0.86
CA THR A 4 -1.76 -7.08 -0.71
C THR A 4 -2.93 -6.20 -0.29
N GLN A 5 -3.00 -5.79 0.98
CA GLN A 5 -3.89 -4.70 1.38
C GLN A 5 -3.33 -3.43 0.74
N PRO A 6 -3.90 -2.91 -0.35
CA PRO A 6 -3.27 -1.83 -1.12
C PRO A 6 -3.31 -0.49 -0.37
N ASN A 7 -4.01 -0.43 0.76
CA ASN A 7 -4.31 0.79 1.53
C ASN A 7 -3.67 0.77 2.92
N CYS A 8 -2.70 -0.10 3.18
CA CYS A 8 -2.02 -0.19 4.46
C CYS A 8 -0.52 0.05 4.28
N PHE A 9 0.10 0.67 5.28
CA PHE A 9 1.54 0.78 5.40
C PHE A 9 1.93 0.51 6.85
N GLU A 10 3.18 0.12 7.06
CA GLU A 10 3.72 -0.17 8.38
C GLU A 10 5.13 0.40 8.49
N LEU A 11 5.43 1.01 9.64
CA LEU A 11 6.73 1.57 9.95
C LEU A 11 7.42 0.66 10.97
N PHE A 12 8.47 -0.02 10.53
CA PHE A 12 9.25 -0.91 11.40
C PHE A 12 10.46 -0.18 11.98
N GLY A 13 10.77 -0.48 13.25
CA GLY A 13 12.07 -0.19 13.87
C GLY A 13 12.94 -1.43 13.85
N TYR A 14 14.19 -1.32 13.38
CA TYR A 14 15.14 -2.43 13.37
C TYR A 14 16.30 -2.10 14.29
N ASP A 15 16.58 -3.01 15.23
CA ASP A 15 17.71 -2.89 16.12
C ASP A 15 18.86 -3.71 15.55
N VAL A 16 19.94 -3.02 15.19
CA VAL A 16 21.09 -3.61 14.52
C VAL A 16 22.34 -3.37 15.35
N LEU A 17 23.01 -4.45 15.74
CA LEU A 17 24.31 -4.40 16.37
C LEU A 17 25.40 -4.47 15.29
N VAL A 18 26.44 -3.65 15.42
CA VAL A 18 27.63 -3.70 14.54
C VAL A 18 28.80 -4.20 15.38
N ASP A 19 29.43 -5.30 14.97
CA ASP A 19 30.59 -5.88 15.67
C ASP A 19 31.92 -5.21 15.29
N GLU A 20 33.02 -5.68 15.88
CA GLU A 20 34.38 -5.18 15.63
C GLU A 20 34.86 -5.38 14.17
N ASP A 21 34.28 -6.34 13.46
CA ASP A 21 34.51 -6.62 12.04
C ASP A 21 33.58 -5.82 11.12
N LEU A 22 32.80 -4.86 11.66
CA LEU A 22 31.77 -4.08 10.97
C LEU A 22 30.64 -4.93 10.35
N ARG A 23 30.37 -6.11 10.91
CA ARG A 23 29.26 -6.95 10.47
C ARG A 23 27.97 -6.52 11.17
N PRO A 24 26.88 -6.27 10.41
CA PRO A 24 25.59 -5.96 11.00
C PRO A 24 24.87 -7.24 11.41
N TRP A 25 24.46 -7.30 12.67
CA TRP A 25 23.64 -8.35 13.27
C TRP A 25 22.27 -7.79 13.61
N LEU A 26 21.23 -8.34 12.99
CA LEU A 26 19.85 -7.98 13.33
C LEU A 26 19.47 -8.59 14.68
N LEU A 27 19.10 -7.75 15.64
CA LEU A 27 18.65 -8.19 16.96
C LEU A 27 17.14 -8.42 16.98
N GLU A 28 16.37 -7.40 16.60
CA GLU A 28 14.92 -7.46 16.58
C GLU A 28 14.31 -6.55 15.49
N ALA A 29 13.06 -6.86 15.15
CA ALA A 29 12.22 -6.07 14.27
C ALA A 29 10.92 -5.72 15.00
N ASN A 30 10.75 -4.44 15.30
CA ASN A 30 9.63 -3.90 16.05
C ASN A 30 8.57 -3.34 15.11
N SER A 31 7.34 -3.87 15.20
CA SER A 31 6.16 -3.35 14.47
C SER A 31 5.58 -2.07 15.07
N SER A 32 6.03 -1.68 16.27
CA SER A 32 5.58 -0.48 16.97
C SER A 32 6.76 0.28 17.60
N PRO A 33 7.67 0.85 16.79
CA PRO A 33 8.79 1.64 17.32
C PRO A 33 8.31 2.88 18.09
N SER A 34 9.02 3.25 19.16
CA SER A 34 8.65 4.40 20.00
C SER A 34 8.82 5.74 19.26
N LEU A 35 7.74 6.51 19.20
CA LEU A 35 7.72 7.86 18.63
C LEU A 35 7.74 8.98 19.68
N SER A 36 8.01 8.66 20.95
CA SER A 36 8.12 9.65 22.02
C SER A 36 9.29 10.63 21.78
N LEU A 37 9.07 11.91 22.06
CA LEU A 37 10.03 12.99 21.83
C LEU A 37 10.71 13.42 23.13
N ALA A 38 11.46 12.50 23.76
CA ALA A 38 12.07 12.75 25.07
C ALA A 38 13.30 13.68 25.00
N THR A 39 13.98 13.74 23.84
CA THR A 39 15.18 14.55 23.64
C THR A 39 15.06 15.45 22.41
N PRO A 40 15.84 16.55 22.33
CA PRO A 40 15.91 17.37 21.11
C PRO A 40 16.35 16.57 19.86
N LEU A 41 17.15 15.52 20.05
CA LEU A 41 17.55 14.62 18.96
C LEU A 41 16.39 13.76 18.48
N ASP A 42 15.58 13.20 19.39
CA ASP A 42 14.35 12.49 19.05
C ASP A 42 13.43 13.37 18.22
N GLU A 43 13.24 14.63 18.63
CA GLU A 43 12.41 15.59 17.91
C GLU A 43 12.91 15.80 16.48
N LYS A 44 14.22 16.06 16.31
CA LYS A 44 14.82 16.28 14.99
C LYS A 44 14.69 15.05 14.08
N ILE A 45 14.88 13.85 14.60
CA ILE A 45 14.85 12.62 13.79
C ILE A 45 13.40 12.20 13.53
N LYS A 46 12.59 12.03 14.58
CA LYS A 46 11.26 11.41 14.50
C LYS A 46 10.25 12.31 13.81
N LYS A 47 10.30 13.64 13.98
CA LYS A 47 9.41 14.55 13.22
C LYS A 47 9.67 14.47 11.72
N ASN A 48 10.95 14.46 11.31
CA ASN A 48 11.32 14.32 9.91
C ASN A 48 10.92 12.94 9.36
N LEU A 49 11.14 11.86 10.14
CA LEU A 49 10.70 10.52 9.78
C LEU A 49 9.21 10.46 9.48
N ILE A 50 8.37 10.99 10.38
CA ILE A 50 6.90 10.94 10.22
C ILE A 50 6.45 11.82 9.05
N ARG A 51 7.01 13.03 8.91
CA ARG A 51 6.73 13.90 7.77
C ARG A 51 7.01 13.20 6.44
N ASP A 52 8.21 12.64 6.31
CA ASP A 52 8.65 11.97 5.09
C ASP A 52 7.84 10.67 4.86
N THR A 53 7.42 9.97 5.92
CA THR A 53 6.53 8.80 5.81
C THR A 53 5.18 9.15 5.22
N ILE A 54 4.55 10.23 5.69
CA ILE A 54 3.25 10.66 5.17
C ILE A 54 3.36 11.07 3.69
N GLN A 55 4.42 11.78 3.33
CA GLN A 55 4.71 12.15 1.94
C GLN A 55 4.99 10.92 1.05
N LEU A 56 5.68 9.92 1.59
CA LEU A 56 5.99 8.66 0.91
C LEU A 56 4.73 7.83 0.66
N VAL A 57 3.86 7.72 1.67
CA VAL A 57 2.60 6.96 1.57
C VAL A 57 1.68 7.62 0.54
N ASP A 58 1.55 8.95 0.60
CA ASP A 58 0.68 9.77 -0.25
C ASP A 58 -0.77 9.24 -0.21
N PRO A 59 -1.44 9.28 0.96
CA PRO A 59 -2.78 8.74 1.09
C PRO A 59 -3.76 9.48 0.18
N VAL A 60 -4.48 8.73 -0.65
CA VAL A 60 -5.44 9.29 -1.61
C VAL A 60 -6.54 10.03 -0.86
N HIS A 61 -6.79 11.28 -1.28
CA HIS A 61 -7.91 12.03 -0.76
C HIS A 61 -9.23 11.36 -1.18
N PHE A 62 -10.21 11.37 -0.27
CA PHE A 62 -11.54 10.87 -0.60
C PHE A 62 -12.62 11.79 -0.01
N ASP A 63 -13.69 11.95 -0.77
CA ASP A 63 -14.88 12.68 -0.38
C ASP A 63 -15.71 11.83 0.57
N ARG A 64 -15.78 12.27 1.83
CA ARG A 64 -16.52 11.58 2.89
C ARG A 64 -18.04 11.62 2.67
N ALA A 65 -18.56 12.70 2.09
CA ALA A 65 -19.99 12.83 1.81
C ALA A 65 -20.38 11.89 0.67
N ALA A 66 -19.61 11.89 -0.42
CA ALA A 66 -19.82 10.95 -1.52
C ALA A 66 -19.72 9.49 -1.07
N LEU A 67 -18.77 9.17 -0.18
CA LEU A 67 -18.66 7.84 0.42
C LEU A 67 -19.91 7.48 1.23
N ALA A 68 -20.40 8.38 2.08
CA ALA A 68 -21.60 8.16 2.86
C ALA A 68 -22.82 7.92 1.96
N ASP A 69 -23.01 8.74 0.93
CA ASP A 69 -24.10 8.61 -0.04
C ASP A 69 -24.07 7.26 -0.77
N VAL A 70 -22.88 6.83 -1.22
CA VAL A 70 -22.69 5.52 -1.86
C VAL A 70 -23.02 4.38 -0.90
N LEU A 71 -22.56 4.45 0.35
CA LEU A 71 -22.83 3.40 1.35
C LEU A 71 -24.32 3.31 1.69
N ILE A 72 -25.00 4.44 1.84
CA ILE A 72 -26.45 4.50 2.06
C ILE A 72 -27.20 3.95 0.85
N GLY A 73 -26.83 4.37 -0.36
CA GLY A 73 -27.42 3.88 -1.61
C GLY A 73 -27.28 2.36 -1.73
N ARG A 74 -26.09 1.81 -1.56
CA ARG A 74 -25.84 0.36 -1.69
C ARG A 74 -26.57 -0.45 -0.62
N THR A 75 -26.64 0.05 0.62
CA THR A 75 -27.35 -0.63 1.71
C THR A 75 -28.86 -0.67 1.44
N THR A 76 -29.45 0.43 0.98
CA THR A 76 -30.89 0.51 0.67
C THR A 76 -31.27 -0.31 -0.57
N HIS A 77 -30.44 -0.32 -1.60
CA HIS A 77 -30.65 -1.13 -2.81
C HIS A 77 -30.52 -2.63 -2.55
N ALA A 78 -29.60 -3.07 -1.68
CA ALA A 78 -29.46 -4.48 -1.30
C ALA A 78 -30.75 -5.02 -0.66
N VAL A 79 -31.41 -4.21 0.19
CA VAL A 79 -32.70 -4.57 0.79
C VAL A 79 -33.79 -4.72 -0.28
N ARG A 80 -33.83 -3.83 -1.28
CA ARG A 80 -34.86 -3.85 -2.34
C ARG A 80 -34.62 -4.94 -3.41
N SER A 81 -33.36 -5.26 -3.74
CA SER A 81 -33.04 -6.21 -4.82
C SER A 81 -33.31 -7.67 -4.45
N SER A 82 -33.40 -7.99 -3.15
CA SER A 82 -33.88 -9.28 -2.65
C SER A 82 -35.29 -9.67 -3.16
N ARG A 83 -36.03 -8.72 -3.75
CA ARG A 83 -37.37 -8.91 -4.31
C ARG A 83 -37.44 -8.90 -5.84
N SER A 84 -36.32 -8.71 -6.57
CA SER A 84 -36.35 -8.61 -8.05
C SER A 84 -35.85 -9.88 -8.76
N SER A 85 -36.36 -10.14 -9.97
CA SER A 85 -36.16 -11.36 -10.77
C SER A 85 -35.30 -11.14 -12.03
N ALA A 86 -34.45 -10.10 -12.06
CA ALA A 86 -33.64 -9.77 -13.23
C ALA A 86 -32.55 -10.83 -13.53
N PRO A 87 -32.25 -11.10 -14.83
CA PRO A 87 -31.31 -12.13 -15.26
C PRO A 87 -29.87 -11.86 -14.79
N PHE A 88 -29.15 -12.94 -14.46
CA PHE A 88 -27.84 -12.93 -13.79
C PHE A 88 -26.76 -12.09 -14.51
N PHE A 89 -26.69 -12.17 -15.84
CA PHE A 89 -25.67 -11.48 -16.63
C PHE A 89 -25.81 -9.95 -16.62
N ALA A 90 -27.04 -9.42 -16.64
CA ALA A 90 -27.31 -7.99 -16.59
C ALA A 90 -26.94 -7.38 -15.23
N ARG A 91 -27.11 -8.15 -14.14
CA ARG A 91 -26.67 -7.75 -12.80
C ARG A 91 -25.15 -7.71 -12.67
N MET A 92 -24.42 -8.48 -13.47
CA MET A 92 -22.97 -8.63 -13.36
C MET A 92 -22.20 -7.49 -14.05
N THR A 93 -22.71 -6.96 -15.16
CA THR A 93 -22.14 -5.79 -15.86
C THR A 93 -22.45 -4.49 -15.13
N ASP A 94 -23.70 -4.32 -14.67
CA ASP A 94 -24.16 -3.16 -13.89
C ASP A 94 -23.33 -2.94 -12.62
N ASN A 95 -22.96 -4.02 -11.93
CA ASN A 95 -22.22 -3.95 -10.67
C ASN A 95 -20.76 -3.46 -10.83
N ARG A 96 -20.14 -3.72 -11.99
CA ARG A 96 -18.77 -3.24 -12.28
C ARG A 96 -18.76 -1.76 -12.64
N ASP A 97 -19.63 -1.35 -13.55
CA ASP A 97 -19.70 0.05 -14.00
C ASP A 97 -20.18 0.97 -12.87
N SER A 98 -21.14 0.51 -12.05
CA SER A 98 -21.57 1.20 -10.83
C SER A 98 -20.43 1.34 -9.82
N LEU A 99 -19.61 0.30 -9.62
CA LEU A 99 -18.45 0.39 -8.72
C LEU A 99 -17.41 1.39 -9.22
N TYR A 100 -17.12 1.40 -10.52
CA TYR A 100 -16.19 2.38 -11.09
C TYR A 100 -16.70 3.82 -10.89
N MET A 101 -17.99 4.06 -11.13
CA MET A 101 -18.59 5.39 -10.95
C MET A 101 -18.60 5.82 -9.49
N ASP A 102 -18.91 4.91 -8.56
CA ASP A 102 -18.87 5.18 -7.13
C ASP A 102 -17.44 5.54 -6.68
N LEU A 103 -16.45 4.75 -7.09
CA LEU A 103 -15.04 5.02 -6.77
C LEU A 103 -14.54 6.32 -7.40
N TYR A 104 -14.93 6.61 -8.65
CA TYR A 104 -14.58 7.87 -9.31
C TYR A 104 -15.13 9.07 -8.54
N ARG A 105 -16.35 8.96 -8.01
CA ARG A 105 -16.98 10.01 -7.20
C ARG A 105 -16.30 10.17 -5.84
N ILE A 106 -16.05 9.05 -5.15
CA ILE A 106 -15.41 9.03 -3.84
C ILE A 106 -13.97 9.55 -3.92
N LEU A 107 -13.21 9.13 -4.91
CA LEU A 107 -11.78 9.48 -5.05
C LEU A 107 -11.55 10.70 -5.95
N GLN A 108 -12.61 11.33 -6.45
CA GLN A 108 -12.56 12.50 -7.33
C GLN A 108 -11.61 12.28 -8.54
N GLY A 109 -11.69 11.09 -9.14
CA GLY A 109 -10.83 10.68 -10.25
C GLY A 109 -9.39 10.30 -9.89
N GLN A 110 -8.99 10.39 -8.63
CA GLN A 110 -7.70 9.87 -8.18
C GLN A 110 -7.72 8.34 -8.06
N ARG A 111 -6.55 7.72 -8.15
CA ARG A 111 -6.37 6.27 -7.95
C ARG A 111 -5.27 6.01 -6.91
N PRO A 112 -5.41 4.97 -6.07
CA PRO A 112 -4.30 4.49 -5.26
C PRO A 112 -3.08 4.14 -6.11
N ARG A 113 -1.89 4.40 -5.58
CA ARG A 113 -0.64 3.99 -6.22
C ARG A 113 -0.61 2.49 -6.41
N VAL A 114 -0.20 2.02 -7.59
CA VAL A 114 -0.08 0.57 -7.83
C VAL A 114 1.23 0.03 -7.29
N TYR A 115 1.28 -1.27 -7.00
CA TYR A 115 2.49 -1.93 -6.53
C TYR A 115 3.67 -1.68 -7.47
N GLY A 116 4.77 -1.17 -6.92
CA GLY A 116 5.99 -0.85 -7.65
C GLY A 116 6.03 0.55 -8.26
N GLU A 117 4.91 1.29 -8.30
CA GLU A 117 4.87 2.70 -8.72
C GLU A 117 5.66 3.56 -7.73
N MET A 118 6.58 4.37 -8.24
CA MET A 118 7.38 5.24 -7.40
C MET A 118 6.52 6.34 -6.78
N PRO A 119 6.67 6.63 -5.48
CA PRO A 119 6.02 7.78 -4.86
C PRO A 119 6.56 9.07 -5.48
N LYS A 120 5.71 10.10 -5.54
CA LYS A 120 6.10 11.43 -6.05
C LYS A 120 7.22 12.05 -5.21
N ASN A 121 7.14 11.85 -3.90
CA ASN A 121 8.10 12.35 -2.93
C ASN A 121 8.59 11.20 -2.06
N LEU A 122 9.89 10.93 -2.05
CA LEU A 122 10.51 9.93 -1.18
C LEU A 122 10.92 10.50 0.18
N GLY A 123 11.05 11.83 0.29
CA GLY A 123 11.77 12.43 1.41
C GLY A 123 13.20 11.89 1.47
N GLN A 124 13.63 11.46 2.65
CA GLN A 124 14.93 10.80 2.86
C GLN A 124 14.89 9.26 2.70
N TYR A 125 13.74 8.68 2.31
CA TYR A 125 13.66 7.23 2.10
C TYR A 125 14.39 6.78 0.84
N HIS A 126 14.98 5.60 0.92
CA HIS A 126 15.60 4.92 -0.21
C HIS A 126 14.90 3.58 -0.46
N ARG A 127 14.46 3.36 -1.70
CA ARG A 127 13.78 2.13 -2.08
C ARG A 127 14.76 0.96 -2.13
N LEU A 128 14.68 0.06 -1.17
CA LEU A 128 15.46 -1.19 -1.15
C LEU A 128 14.85 -2.28 -2.05
N ALA A 129 13.51 -2.30 -2.21
CA ALA A 129 12.78 -3.23 -3.04
C ALA A 129 11.58 -2.56 -3.75
N PRO A 130 11.27 -2.94 -5.01
CA PRO A 130 12.03 -3.85 -5.86
C PRO A 130 13.39 -3.27 -6.30
N SER A 131 14.41 -4.12 -6.36
CA SER A 131 15.78 -3.81 -6.80
C SER A 131 16.48 -5.05 -7.38
N LYS A 132 17.62 -4.87 -8.06
CA LYS A 132 18.41 -6.01 -8.59
C LYS A 132 18.79 -7.01 -7.49
N ASN A 133 19.23 -6.51 -6.34
CA ASN A 133 19.61 -7.34 -5.19
C ASN A 133 18.40 -8.04 -4.58
N TYR A 134 17.27 -7.36 -4.45
CA TYR A 134 16.01 -7.96 -4.00
C TYR A 134 15.60 -9.16 -4.87
N TYR A 135 15.63 -9.02 -6.20
CA TYR A 135 15.28 -10.13 -7.09
C TYR A 135 16.28 -11.29 -7.03
N LYS A 136 17.58 -11.00 -6.80
CA LYS A 136 18.60 -12.03 -6.56
C LYS A 136 18.28 -12.81 -5.27
N LEU A 137 17.93 -12.12 -4.19
CA LEU A 137 17.56 -12.74 -2.91
C LEU A 137 16.29 -13.58 -3.00
N ILE A 138 15.24 -13.09 -3.67
CA ILE A 138 14.00 -13.87 -3.84
C ILE A 138 14.22 -15.14 -4.66
N ARG A 139 15.08 -15.10 -5.69
CA ARG A 139 15.43 -16.30 -6.46
C ARG A 139 16.12 -17.36 -5.61
N LEU A 140 16.98 -16.93 -4.68
CA LEU A 140 17.63 -17.84 -3.72
C LEU A 140 16.61 -18.44 -2.73
N ARG A 141 15.66 -17.63 -2.25
CA ARG A 141 14.62 -18.08 -1.30
C ARG A 141 13.62 -19.05 -1.93
N ASN A 142 13.19 -18.77 -3.17
CA ASN A 142 12.15 -19.51 -3.87
C ASN A 142 12.60 -19.92 -5.29
N PRO A 143 13.44 -20.95 -5.42
CA PRO A 143 14.00 -21.37 -6.71
C PRO A 143 12.92 -21.78 -7.74
N GLY A 144 11.72 -22.18 -7.32
CA GLY A 144 10.63 -22.65 -8.20
C GLY A 144 9.68 -21.57 -8.76
N SER A 145 9.69 -20.32 -8.26
CA SER A 145 8.64 -19.33 -8.58
C SER A 145 8.88 -18.46 -9.84
N VAL A 146 9.92 -18.76 -10.64
CA VAL A 146 10.43 -17.84 -11.69
C VAL A 146 9.59 -17.83 -12.99
N LYS A 147 8.62 -18.72 -13.18
CA LYS A 147 7.88 -18.81 -14.46
C LYS A 147 6.88 -17.68 -14.75
N GLN A 148 6.60 -16.74 -13.83
CA GLN A 148 5.56 -15.70 -14.06
C GLN A 148 6.05 -14.25 -14.20
N ASN A 149 7.30 -13.92 -13.87
CA ASN A 149 7.74 -12.51 -13.81
C ASN A 149 8.52 -12.01 -15.04
N SER A 150 8.68 -12.82 -16.09
CA SER A 150 9.39 -12.41 -17.32
C SER A 150 8.70 -11.29 -18.11
N LYS A 151 7.44 -10.94 -17.79
CA LYS A 151 6.71 -9.85 -18.45
C LYS A 151 6.82 -8.47 -17.78
N GLN A 152 7.22 -8.38 -16.50
CA GLN A 152 7.31 -7.08 -15.80
C GLN A 152 8.66 -6.37 -15.97
N SER A 153 9.74 -7.11 -16.25
CA SER A 153 11.07 -6.54 -16.48
C SER A 153 11.22 -5.76 -17.80
N ALA A 154 10.23 -5.84 -18.70
CA ALA A 154 10.27 -5.12 -19.98
C ALA A 154 9.73 -3.67 -19.91
N SER A 155 9.07 -3.27 -18.82
CA SER A 155 8.40 -1.96 -18.70
C SER A 155 9.09 -0.97 -17.76
N MET A 156 10.26 -1.30 -17.22
CA MET A 156 11.03 -0.46 -16.29
C MET A 156 12.34 0.06 -16.92
N ARG A 157 12.25 0.63 -18.12
CA ARG A 157 13.27 1.53 -18.67
C ARG A 157 12.71 2.94 -18.69
#